data_AF-A0A838N475-F1
#
_entry.id   AF-A0A838N475-F1
#
_cell.length_a   1.000
_cell.length_b   1.000
_cell.length_c   1.000
_cell.angle_alpha   90.00
_cell.angle_beta   90.00
_cell.angle_gamma   90.00
#
_symmetry.space_group_name_H-M   'P 1'
#
loop_
_entity.id
_entity.type
_entity.pdbx_description
1 polymer ?
#
loop_
_entity_poly.entity_id
_entity_poly.type
_entity_poly.pdbx_seq_one_letter_code
_entity_poly.pdbx_strand_id
1 'polypeptide(L)'
;MPRIAVFFLLLMALLLVHFALLRAGLIFRNRADTGGATLRELASSFLTGARFDLAIAAYVLAPFALFAFLPGIALDRSRRHRRIFFPALMSVLGVVTFICLAEYEFFHEFQTRYNRLAIQYLDQPATVAGMAWYNYPVLRYVLGWLFVMALFGFALHRLMRWSFETLPAPALQISRRRIVMELGAVVAIIAIWVLSMRGGVGGE
;
A
#
# COMPACT_ATOMS: atom_id res chain seq x y z
N MET A 1 6.22 -12.40 19.99
CA MET A 1 5.14 -12.22 18.98
C MET A 1 5.29 -13.28 17.90
N PRO A 2 4.20 -13.79 17.30
CA PRO A 2 4.32 -14.70 16.15
C PRO A 2 5.07 -13.97 15.01
N ARG A 3 6.08 -14.62 14.40
CA ARG A 3 6.91 -14.01 13.33
C ARG A 3 6.08 -13.47 12.16
N ILE A 4 4.91 -14.07 11.90
CA ILE A 4 3.94 -13.60 10.91
C ILE A 4 3.40 -12.20 11.27
N ALA A 5 3.09 -11.92 12.55
CA ALA A 5 2.66 -10.59 12.97
C ALA A 5 3.77 -9.55 12.80
N VAL A 6 5.01 -9.91 13.13
CA VAL A 6 6.18 -9.03 12.90
C VAL A 6 6.36 -8.74 11.40
N PHE A 7 6.20 -9.76 10.55
CA PHE A 7 6.23 -9.57 9.09
C PHE A 7 5.15 -8.59 8.61
N PHE A 8 3.90 -8.74 9.05
CA PHE A 8 2.82 -7.83 8.66
C PHE A 8 3.01 -6.40 9.21
N LEU A 9 3.58 -6.23 10.40
CA LEU A 9 3.92 -4.91 10.95
C LEU A 9 5.02 -4.23 10.13
N LEU A 10 6.07 -4.97 9.74
CA LEU A 10 7.13 -4.45 8.89
C LEU A 10 6.64 -4.16 7.47
N LEU A 11 5.75 -4.99 6.95
CA LEU A 11 5.11 -4.78 5.66
C LEU A 11 4.21 -3.53 5.68
N MET A 12 3.47 -3.31 6.77
CA MET A 12 2.72 -2.08 6.99
C MET A 12 3.65 -0.85 6.98
N ALA A 13 4.76 -0.90 7.74
CA ALA A 13 5.73 0.17 7.76
C ALA A 13 6.33 0.44 6.37
N LEU A 14 6.65 -0.60 5.61
CA LEU A 14 7.15 -0.49 4.23
C LEU A 14 6.11 0.18 3.31
N LEU A 15 4.83 -0.16 3.43
CA LEU A 15 3.75 0.48 2.68
C LEU A 15 3.57 1.95 3.05
N LEU A 16 3.66 2.30 4.33
CA LEU A 16 3.59 3.69 4.78
C LEU A 16 4.73 4.51 4.21
N VAL A 17 5.96 3.98 4.19
CA VAL A 17 7.10 4.64 3.54
C VAL A 17 6.84 4.82 2.05
N HIS A 18 6.32 3.80 1.37
CA HIS A 18 5.97 3.88 -0.05
C HIS A 18 4.94 4.97 -0.34
N PHE A 19 3.83 5.02 0.40
CA PHE A 19 2.81 6.07 0.24
C PHE A 19 3.33 7.45 0.63
N ALA A 20 4.17 7.56 1.65
CA ALA A 20 4.84 8.80 2.03
C ALA A 20 5.73 9.33 0.90
N LEU A 21 6.49 8.46 0.22
CA LEU A 21 7.31 8.83 -0.93
C LEU A 21 6.44 9.28 -2.12
N LEU A 22 5.33 8.59 -2.38
CA LEU A 22 4.37 9.00 -3.42
C LEU A 22 3.70 10.34 -3.08
N ARG A 23 3.40 10.62 -1.82
CA ARG A 23 2.91 11.95 -1.42
C ARG A 23 3.97 13.02 -1.59
N ALA A 24 5.20 12.75 -1.18
CA ALA A 24 6.31 13.68 -1.35
C ALA A 24 6.57 14.01 -2.83
N GLY A 25 6.47 13.01 -3.71
CA GLY A 25 6.56 13.21 -5.16
C GLY A 25 5.44 14.08 -5.71
N LEU A 26 4.20 13.89 -5.26
CA LEU A 26 3.04 14.71 -5.66
C LEU A 26 3.25 16.19 -5.27
N ILE A 27 3.66 16.43 -4.02
CA ILE A 27 3.95 17.77 -3.51
C ILE A 27 5.11 18.40 -4.30
N PHE A 28 6.17 17.64 -4.56
CA PHE A 28 7.33 18.15 -5.29
C PHE A 28 6.99 18.55 -6.73
N ARG A 29 6.16 17.76 -7.42
CA ARG A 29 5.70 18.04 -8.79
C ARG A 29 4.84 19.30 -8.85
N ASN A 30 3.96 19.49 -7.86
CA ASN A 30 2.98 20.59 -7.83
C ASN A 30 3.39 21.73 -6.89
N ARG A 31 4.68 21.81 -6.53
CA ARG A 31 5.24 22.83 -5.62
C ARG A 31 5.05 24.27 -6.13
N ALA A 32 4.99 24.45 -7.45
CA ALA A 32 4.80 25.75 -8.07
C ALA A 32 3.39 26.32 -7.80
N ASP A 33 2.41 25.43 -7.66
CA ASP A 33 1.01 25.79 -7.42
C ASP A 33 0.70 25.90 -5.92
N THR A 34 1.64 25.54 -5.04
CA THR A 34 1.43 25.48 -3.57
C THR A 34 1.49 26.86 -2.89
N GLY A 35 1.57 27.95 -3.65
CA GLY A 35 1.24 29.30 -3.19
C GLY A 35 1.88 29.80 -1.88
N GLY A 36 3.12 29.36 -1.57
CA GLY A 36 3.81 29.80 -0.35
C GLY A 36 3.32 29.17 0.96
N ALA A 37 2.68 27.99 0.91
CA ALA A 37 2.22 27.26 2.09
C ALA A 37 3.30 27.16 3.19
N THR A 38 2.89 27.42 4.43
CA THR A 38 3.81 27.42 5.57
C THR A 38 4.25 25.99 5.87
N LEU A 39 5.49 25.80 6.35
CA LEU A 39 6.02 24.48 6.74
C LEU A 39 5.08 23.71 7.71
N ARG A 40 4.34 24.44 8.54
CA ARG A 40 3.33 23.91 9.46
C ARG A 40 2.10 23.34 8.75
N GLU A 41 1.61 23.99 7.70
CA GLU A 41 0.47 23.53 6.91
C GLU A 41 0.86 22.28 6.11
N LEU A 42 2.09 22.26 5.58
CA LEU A 42 2.63 21.10 4.90
C LEU A 42 2.77 19.90 5.85
N ALA A 43 3.28 20.12 7.06
CA ALA A 43 3.40 19.09 8.09
C ALA A 43 2.02 18.56 8.54
N SER A 44 1.05 19.45 8.75
CA SER A 44 -0.33 19.08 9.11
C SER A 44 -1.01 18.26 8.00
N SER A 45 -0.86 18.68 6.75
CA SER A 45 -1.35 17.95 5.57
C SER A 45 -0.70 16.57 5.46
N PHE A 46 0.62 16.48 5.71
CA PHE A 46 1.34 15.22 5.67
C PHE A 46 0.89 14.25 6.78
N LEU A 47 0.64 14.75 7.99
CA LEU A 47 0.16 13.95 9.12
C LEU A 47 -1.26 13.43 8.88
N THR A 48 -2.14 14.32 8.41
CA THR A 48 -3.51 13.95 8.02
C THR A 48 -3.49 12.91 6.91
N GLY A 49 -2.63 13.11 5.90
CA GLY A 49 -2.40 12.15 4.84
C GLY A 49 -1.87 10.81 5.33
N ALA A 50 -0.94 10.79 6.28
CA ALA A 50 -0.37 9.55 6.83
C ALA A 50 -1.42 8.67 7.52
N ARG A 51 -2.46 9.29 8.09
CA ARG A 51 -3.62 8.56 8.67
C ARG A 51 -4.43 7.86 7.58
N PHE A 52 -4.68 8.55 6.46
CA PHE A 52 -5.36 7.94 5.32
C PHE A 52 -4.51 6.83 4.69
N ASP A 53 -3.19 7.01 4.59
CA ASP A 53 -2.28 5.97 4.09
C ASP A 53 -2.30 4.74 5.00
N LEU A 54 -2.35 4.93 6.31
CA LEU A 54 -2.47 3.84 7.28
C LEU A 54 -3.77 3.06 7.07
N ALA A 55 -4.89 3.77 6.89
CA ALA A 55 -6.17 3.12 6.59
C ALA A 55 -6.08 2.32 5.29
N ILE A 56 -5.60 2.91 4.19
CA ILE A 56 -5.45 2.25 2.89
C ILE A 56 -4.50 1.05 2.98
N ALA A 57 -3.33 1.19 3.60
CA ALA A 57 -2.38 0.11 3.80
C ALA A 57 -3.02 -1.05 4.57
N ALA A 58 -3.82 -0.75 5.59
CA ALA A 58 -4.55 -1.76 6.35
C ALA A 58 -5.67 -2.42 5.54
N TYR A 59 -6.41 -1.69 4.70
CA TYR A 59 -7.36 -2.28 3.76
C TYR A 59 -6.68 -3.23 2.77
N VAL A 60 -5.54 -2.81 2.19
CA VAL A 60 -4.78 -3.62 1.24
C VAL A 60 -4.26 -4.88 1.93
N LEU A 61 -3.75 -4.78 3.16
CA LEU A 61 -3.17 -5.91 3.88
C LEU A 61 -4.18 -6.83 4.57
N ALA A 62 -5.38 -6.36 4.91
CA ALA A 62 -6.40 -7.14 5.62
C ALA A 62 -6.69 -8.51 4.97
N PRO A 63 -7.01 -8.62 3.66
CA PRO A 63 -7.27 -9.92 3.06
C PRO A 63 -6.04 -10.83 3.10
N PHE A 64 -4.84 -10.28 2.85
CA PHE A 64 -3.59 -11.03 2.87
C PHE A 64 -3.23 -11.52 4.29
N ALA A 65 -3.49 -10.71 5.31
CA ALA A 65 -3.34 -11.10 6.70
C ALA A 65 -4.29 -12.24 7.04
N LEU A 66 -5.59 -12.10 6.71
CA LEU A 66 -6.59 -13.14 6.95
C LEU A 66 -6.19 -14.49 6.32
N PHE A 67 -5.75 -14.48 5.06
CA PHE A 67 -5.27 -15.69 4.38
C PHE A 67 -3.99 -16.27 5.01
N ALA A 68 -3.08 -15.41 5.48
CA ALA A 68 -1.82 -15.86 6.09
C ALA A 68 -2.02 -16.49 7.49
N PHE A 69 -3.08 -16.11 8.21
CA PHE A 69 -3.42 -16.65 9.53
C PHE A 69 -4.40 -17.84 9.48
N LEU A 70 -4.91 -18.21 8.30
CA LEU A 70 -5.82 -19.35 8.17
C LEU A 70 -5.09 -20.69 8.43
N PRO A 71 -5.58 -21.55 9.34
CA PRO A 71 -4.95 -22.83 9.65
C PRO A 71 -4.97 -23.75 8.41
N GLY A 72 -3.81 -23.94 7.78
CA GLY A 72 -3.64 -24.76 6.57
C GLY A 72 -2.95 -24.03 5.42
N ILE A 73 -3.14 -22.71 5.30
CA ILE A 73 -2.56 -21.87 4.23
C ILE A 73 -1.34 -21.07 4.73
N ALA A 74 -1.00 -21.23 6.01
CA ALA A 74 0.00 -20.45 6.71
C ALA A 74 1.31 -20.25 5.91
N LEU A 75 1.69 -18.98 5.73
CA LEU A 75 2.80 -18.51 4.87
C LEU A 75 4.17 -19.09 5.28
N ASP A 76 4.27 -19.50 6.55
CA ASP A 76 5.42 -20.16 7.17
C ASP A 76 5.58 -21.61 6.68
N ARG A 77 4.49 -22.30 6.33
CA ARG A 77 4.51 -23.74 6.04
C ARG A 77 4.88 -24.11 4.61
N SER A 78 4.47 -23.32 3.62
CA SER A 78 4.60 -23.72 2.21
C SER A 78 5.31 -22.67 1.36
N ARG A 79 6.40 -23.10 0.71
CA ARG A 79 7.07 -22.31 -0.34
C ARG A 79 6.11 -21.94 -1.48
N ARG A 80 5.09 -22.77 -1.75
CA ARG A 80 4.07 -22.49 -2.78
C ARG A 80 3.19 -21.30 -2.40
N HIS A 81 2.72 -21.23 -1.15
CA HIS A 81 1.90 -20.08 -0.70
C HIS A 81 2.70 -18.78 -0.74
N ARG A 82 3.99 -18.81 -0.39
CA ARG A 82 4.89 -17.64 -0.53
C ARG A 82 5.05 -17.20 -1.99
N ARG A 83 5.18 -18.15 -2.92
CA ARG A 83 5.31 -17.87 -4.36
C ARG A 83 4.03 -17.31 -4.98
N ILE A 84 2.86 -17.57 -4.39
CA ILE A 84 1.58 -17.00 -4.82
C ILE A 84 1.34 -15.63 -4.14
N PHE A 85 1.68 -15.51 -2.86
CA PHE A 85 1.51 -14.30 -2.08
C PHE A 85 2.26 -13.10 -2.68
N PHE A 86 3.52 -13.29 -3.05
CA PHE A 86 4.35 -12.22 -3.59
C PHE A 86 3.76 -11.58 -4.86
N PRO A 87 3.48 -12.34 -5.96
CA PRO A 87 2.90 -11.74 -7.15
C PRO A 87 1.49 -11.20 -6.90
N ALA A 88 0.67 -11.84 -6.06
CA ALA A 88 -0.67 -11.32 -5.74
C ALA A 88 -0.60 -9.93 -5.08
N LEU A 89 0.28 -9.76 -4.09
CA LEU A 89 0.49 -8.47 -3.42
C LEU A 89 1.12 -7.44 -4.37
N MET A 90 2.10 -7.86 -5.19
CA MET A 90 2.72 -6.97 -6.19
C MET A 90 1.71 -6.49 -7.25
N SER A 91 0.78 -7.33 -7.68
CA SER A 91 -0.27 -6.91 -8.63
C SER A 91 -1.19 -5.85 -8.03
N VAL A 92 -1.68 -6.06 -6.81
CA VAL A 92 -2.54 -5.08 -6.13
C VAL A 92 -1.79 -3.76 -5.93
N LEU A 93 -0.56 -3.82 -5.43
CA LEU A 93 0.26 -2.62 -5.21
C LEU A 93 0.69 -1.94 -6.50
N GLY A 94 0.87 -2.70 -7.58
CA GLY A 94 1.13 -2.18 -8.92
C GLY A 94 0.00 -1.27 -9.39
N VAL A 95 -1.24 -1.74 -9.28
CA VAL A 95 -2.44 -0.97 -9.62
C VAL A 95 -2.56 0.26 -8.73
N VAL A 96 -2.44 0.12 -7.40
CA VAL A 96 -2.54 1.26 -6.47
C VAL A 96 -1.47 2.31 -6.77
N THR A 97 -0.22 1.89 -6.97
CA THR A 97 0.89 2.81 -7.27
C THR A 97 0.70 3.50 -8.62
N PHE A 98 0.19 2.79 -9.62
CA PHE A 98 -0.12 3.37 -10.93
C PHE A 98 -1.18 4.46 -10.81
N ILE A 99 -2.27 4.20 -10.07
CA ILE A 99 -3.31 5.19 -9.79
C ILE A 99 -2.73 6.41 -9.07
N CYS A 100 -1.89 6.21 -8.04
CA CYS A 100 -1.25 7.33 -7.33
C CYS A 100 -0.32 8.16 -8.24
N LEU A 101 0.41 7.53 -9.16
CA LEU A 101 1.29 8.25 -10.09
C LEU A 101 0.48 9.00 -11.16
N ALA A 102 -0.59 8.39 -11.67
CA ALA A 102 -1.51 9.06 -12.59
C ALA A 102 -2.20 10.26 -11.91
N GLU A 103 -2.34 10.25 -10.58
CA GLU A 103 -2.90 11.38 -9.82
C GLU A 103 -2.03 12.63 -9.97
N TYR A 104 -0.73 12.48 -10.23
CA TYR A 104 0.18 13.63 -10.30
C TYR A 104 -0.20 14.56 -11.45
N GLU A 105 -0.42 13.99 -12.64
CA GLU A 105 -0.82 14.76 -13.82
C GLU A 105 -2.29 15.18 -13.74
N PHE A 106 -3.16 14.33 -13.17
CA PHE A 106 -4.56 14.73 -12.93
C PHE A 106 -4.64 15.95 -12.01
N PHE A 107 -3.88 15.95 -10.91
CA PHE A 107 -3.84 17.07 -9.98
C PHE A 107 -3.21 18.30 -10.61
N HIS A 108 -2.17 18.14 -11.43
CA HIS A 108 -1.54 19.26 -12.13
C HIS A 108 -2.53 19.96 -13.08
N GLU A 109 -3.31 19.19 -13.84
CA GLU A 109 -4.24 19.73 -14.84
C GLU A 109 -5.52 20.28 -14.20
N PHE A 110 -6.10 19.56 -13.24
CA PHE A 110 -7.43 19.88 -12.70
C PHE A 110 -7.38 20.53 -11.32
N GLN A 111 -6.19 20.70 -10.73
CA GLN A 111 -5.95 21.25 -9.38
C GLN A 111 -6.86 20.64 -8.30
N THR A 112 -7.27 19.39 -8.54
CA THR A 112 -8.18 18.62 -7.69
C THR A 112 -7.76 17.16 -7.70
N ARG A 113 -8.09 16.44 -6.63
CA ARG A 113 -7.89 14.99 -6.58
C ARG A 113 -8.92 14.27 -7.44
N TYR A 114 -8.73 12.97 -7.64
CA TYR A 114 -9.69 12.14 -8.33
C TYR A 114 -11.11 12.31 -7.78
N ASN A 115 -12.04 12.62 -8.68
CA ASN A 115 -13.42 12.93 -8.36
C ASN A 115 -14.35 12.32 -9.45
N ARG A 116 -15.60 12.80 -9.53
CA ARG A 116 -16.57 12.35 -10.52
C ARG A 116 -16.08 12.50 -11.97
N LEU A 117 -15.24 13.49 -12.28
CA LEU A 117 -14.67 13.69 -13.62
C LEU A 117 -13.79 12.50 -14.03
N ALA A 118 -12.97 12.00 -13.11
CA ALA A 118 -12.13 10.83 -13.36
C ALA A 118 -12.96 9.58 -13.68
N ILE A 119 -14.15 9.46 -13.05
CA ILE A 119 -15.10 8.38 -13.35
C ILE A 119 -15.74 8.58 -14.72
N GLN A 120 -16.15 9.81 -15.08
CA GLN A 120 -16.70 10.11 -16.41
C GLN A 120 -15.72 9.81 -17.54
N TYR A 121 -14.41 9.97 -17.30
CA TYR A 121 -13.38 9.60 -18.26
C TYR A 121 -13.32 8.09 -18.56
N LEU A 122 -13.83 7.26 -17.65
CA LEU A 122 -13.96 5.81 -17.88
C LEU A 122 -15.09 5.46 -18.84
N ASP A 123 -16.03 6.38 -19.11
CA ASP A 123 -17.09 6.15 -20.11
C ASP A 123 -16.55 6.24 -21.54
N GLN A 124 -15.42 6.93 -21.76
CA GLN A 124 -14.75 7.06 -23.05
C GLN A 124 -13.25 6.74 -22.96
N PRO A 125 -12.88 5.51 -22.54
CA PRO A 125 -11.52 5.20 -22.15
C PRO A 125 -10.53 5.25 -23.32
N ALA A 126 -10.98 4.88 -24.54
CA ALA A 126 -10.13 4.92 -25.72
C ALA A 126 -9.72 6.35 -26.11
N THR A 127 -10.67 7.29 -26.04
CA THR A 127 -10.42 8.71 -26.33
C THR A 127 -9.48 9.32 -25.30
N VAL A 128 -9.74 9.10 -24.01
CA VAL A 128 -8.92 9.63 -22.92
C VAL A 128 -7.52 9.01 -22.93
N ALA A 129 -7.40 7.71 -23.22
CA ALA A 129 -6.09 7.06 -23.35
C ALA A 129 -5.29 7.62 -24.54
N GLY A 130 -5.95 7.91 -25.68
CA GLY A 130 -5.33 8.56 -26.82
C GLY A 130 -4.84 9.98 -26.49
N MET A 131 -5.65 10.76 -25.78
CA MET A 131 -5.25 12.08 -25.27
C MET A 131 -4.06 11.96 -24.32
N ALA A 132 -4.09 11.01 -23.39
CA ALA A 132 -3.01 10.81 -22.44
C ALA A 132 -1.69 10.42 -23.14
N TRP A 133 -1.77 9.57 -24.16
CA TRP A 133 -0.60 9.15 -24.95
C TRP A 133 0.04 10.30 -25.74
N TYR A 134 -0.77 11.23 -26.24
CA TYR A 134 -0.28 12.37 -27.00
C TYR A 134 0.23 13.51 -26.10
N ASN A 135 -0.48 13.78 -25.01
CA ASN A 135 -0.20 14.94 -24.15
C ASN A 135 0.88 14.66 -23.11
N TYR A 136 1.09 13.40 -22.71
CA TYR A 136 2.05 13.05 -21.66
C TYR A 136 3.09 12.07 -22.16
N PRO A 137 4.34 12.14 -21.65
CA PRO A 137 5.37 11.14 -21.96
C PRO A 137 5.09 9.82 -21.23
N VAL A 138 4.05 9.09 -21.64
CA VAL A 138 3.54 7.87 -20.98
C VAL A 138 4.65 6.86 -20.72
N LEU A 139 5.56 6.65 -21.68
CA LEU A 139 6.69 5.73 -21.52
C LEU A 139 7.59 6.08 -20.33
N ARG A 140 7.83 7.37 -20.05
CA ARG A 140 8.65 7.79 -18.91
C ARG A 140 7.95 7.49 -17.58
N TYR A 141 6.64 7.71 -17.50
CA TYR A 141 5.85 7.36 -16.31
C TYR A 141 5.78 5.85 -16.10
N VAL A 142 5.59 5.07 -17.16
CA VAL A 142 5.59 3.60 -17.08
C VAL A 142 6.97 3.10 -16.60
N LEU A 143 8.07 3.64 -17.11
CA LEU A 143 9.42 3.29 -16.63
C LEU A 143 9.64 3.69 -15.17
N GLY A 144 9.20 4.89 -14.77
CA GLY A 144 9.26 5.32 -13.36
C GLY A 144 8.43 4.43 -12.44
N TRP A 145 7.22 4.06 -12.86
CA TRP A 145 6.36 3.11 -12.16
C TRP A 145 7.01 1.74 -12.02
N LEU A 146 7.57 1.20 -13.12
CA LEU A 146 8.30 -0.07 -13.09
C LEU A 146 9.50 -0.01 -12.15
N PHE A 147 10.25 1.10 -12.14
CA PHE A 147 11.39 1.29 -11.24
C PHE A 147 10.95 1.30 -9.76
N VAL A 148 9.90 2.06 -9.44
CA VAL A 148 9.33 2.13 -8.09
C VAL A 148 8.82 0.76 -7.64
N MET A 149 8.11 0.04 -8.52
CA MET A 149 7.61 -1.31 -8.24
C MET A 149 8.75 -2.33 -8.10
N ALA A 150 9.83 -2.20 -8.86
CA ALA A 150 11.01 -3.05 -8.72
C ALA A 150 11.71 -2.82 -7.38
N LEU A 151 11.85 -1.56 -6.95
CA LEU A 151 12.44 -1.21 -5.65
C LEU A 151 11.60 -1.77 -4.50
N PHE A 152 10.28 -1.58 -4.57
CA PHE A 152 9.35 -2.11 -3.58
C PHE A 152 9.37 -3.65 -3.58
N GLY A 153 9.34 -4.28 -4.75
CA GLY A 153 9.42 -5.74 -4.90
C GLY A 153 10.72 -6.31 -4.34
N PHE A 154 11.85 -5.63 -4.56
CA PHE A 154 13.13 -6.00 -3.96
C PHE A 154 13.10 -5.90 -2.42
N ALA A 155 12.57 -4.81 -1.88
CA ALA A 155 12.42 -4.62 -0.44
C ALA A 155 11.50 -5.68 0.20
N LEU A 156 10.34 -5.95 -0.44
CA LEU A 156 9.41 -6.99 -0.01
C LEU A 156 10.06 -8.38 -0.06
N HIS A 157 10.76 -8.69 -1.15
CA HIS A 157 11.46 -9.96 -1.31
C HIS A 157 12.49 -10.12 -0.18
N ARG A 158 13.32 -9.11 0.08
CA ARG A 158 14.30 -9.13 1.18
C ARG A 158 13.62 -9.30 2.54
N LEU A 159 12.49 -8.63 2.79
CA LEU A 159 11.70 -8.78 4.02
C LEU A 159 11.14 -10.20 4.19
N MET A 160 10.61 -10.80 3.11
CA MET A 160 10.12 -12.18 3.11
C MET A 160 11.25 -13.18 3.37
N ARG A 161 12.43 -12.99 2.75
CA ARG A 161 13.60 -13.84 2.98
C ARG A 161 14.04 -13.81 4.45
N TRP A 162 14.17 -12.60 5.01
CA TRP A 162 14.56 -12.40 6.40
C TRP A 162 13.54 -13.01 7.39
N SER A 163 12.25 -12.96 7.07
CA SER A 163 11.20 -13.44 7.96
C SER A 163 10.98 -14.96 7.89
N PHE A 164 11.21 -15.60 6.73
CA PHE A 164 10.72 -16.96 6.46
C PHE A 164 11.75 -17.95 5.89
N GLU A 165 12.93 -17.55 5.39
CA GLU A 165 13.88 -18.52 4.79
C GLU A 165 14.69 -19.33 5.80
N THR A 166 14.80 -18.89 7.05
CA THR A 166 15.55 -19.60 8.11
C THR A 166 14.74 -20.70 8.82
N LEU A 167 13.57 -21.09 8.30
CA LEU A 167 12.71 -22.06 8.97
C LEU A 167 13.02 -23.49 8.47
N PRO A 168 13.50 -24.41 9.33
CA PRO A 168 13.42 -25.83 9.03
C PRO A 168 11.95 -26.21 8.77
N ALA A 169 11.72 -27.16 7.86
CA ALA A 169 10.37 -27.59 7.49
C ALA A 169 9.55 -27.86 8.78
N PRO A 170 8.39 -27.21 8.97
CA PRO A 170 7.71 -27.28 10.25
C PRO A 170 7.17 -28.69 10.48
N ALA A 171 7.54 -29.29 11.61
CA ALA A 171 6.82 -30.45 12.15
C ALA A 171 5.35 -30.03 12.38
N LEU A 172 4.42 -30.90 11.99
CA LEU A 172 2.96 -30.70 12.02
C LEU A 172 2.38 -30.65 13.46
N GLN A 173 2.95 -29.86 14.37
CA GLN A 173 2.37 -29.62 15.69
C GLN A 173 1.57 -28.30 15.69
N ILE A 174 0.27 -28.42 15.44
CA ILE A 174 -0.70 -27.36 15.68
C ILE A 174 -0.94 -27.30 17.19
N SER A 175 -0.22 -26.44 17.90
CA SER A 175 -0.48 -26.18 19.32
C SER A 175 -1.65 -25.20 19.47
N ARG A 176 -2.61 -25.52 20.34
CA ARG A 176 -3.77 -24.68 20.68
C ARG A 176 -3.37 -23.26 21.10
N ARG A 177 -2.20 -23.11 21.74
CA ARG A 177 -1.61 -21.82 22.15
C ARG A 177 -1.25 -20.93 20.96
N ARG A 178 -0.83 -21.52 19.83
CA ARG A 178 -0.46 -20.77 18.62
C ARG A 178 -1.70 -20.19 17.93
N ILE A 179 -2.78 -20.96 17.84
CA ILE A 179 -4.06 -20.51 17.28
C ILE A 179 -4.62 -19.32 18.08
N VAL A 180 -4.58 -19.39 19.41
CA VAL A 180 -5.04 -18.30 20.28
C VAL A 180 -4.21 -17.01 20.07
N MET A 181 -2.89 -17.13 19.91
CA MET A 181 -2.03 -15.99 19.61
C MET A 181 -2.25 -15.42 18.20
N GLU A 182 -2.52 -16.26 17.20
CA GLU A 182 -2.81 -15.83 15.82
C GLU A 182 -4.17 -15.12 15.74
N LEU A 183 -5.20 -15.66 16.39
CA LEU A 183 -6.49 -14.99 16.55
C LEU A 183 -6.35 -13.66 17.29
N GLY A 184 -5.58 -13.61 18.37
CA GLY A 184 -5.30 -12.36 19.09
C GLY A 184 -4.59 -11.31 18.23
N ALA A 185 -3.67 -11.73 17.36
CA ALA A 185 -2.98 -10.83 16.42
C ALA A 185 -3.93 -10.32 15.32
N VAL A 186 -4.81 -11.17 14.78
CA VAL A 186 -5.85 -10.76 13.82
C VAL A 186 -6.79 -9.75 14.45
N VAL A 187 -7.25 -10.01 15.69
CA VAL A 187 -8.08 -9.07 16.45
C VAL A 187 -7.35 -7.75 16.70
N ALA A 188 -6.05 -7.78 17.01
CA ALA A 188 -5.25 -6.57 17.19
C ALA A 188 -5.08 -5.78 15.88
N ILE A 189 -4.87 -6.46 14.74
CA ILE A 189 -4.80 -5.83 13.42
C ILE A 189 -6.15 -5.20 13.05
N ILE A 190 -7.25 -5.91 13.31
CA ILE A 190 -8.61 -5.38 13.11
C ILE A 190 -8.88 -4.21 14.07
N ALA A 191 -8.41 -4.26 15.32
CA ALA A 191 -8.53 -3.15 16.26
C ALA A 191 -7.75 -1.92 15.79
N ILE A 192 -6.52 -2.11 15.28
CA ILE A 192 -5.73 -1.04 14.64
C ILE A 192 -6.48 -0.49 13.41
N TRP A 193 -7.12 -1.36 12.62
CA TRP A 193 -7.93 -0.97 11.47
C TRP A 193 -9.15 -0.13 11.88
N VAL A 194 -9.90 -0.57 12.89
CA VAL A 194 -11.07 0.15 13.45
C VAL A 194 -10.64 1.47 14.11
N LEU A 195 -9.53 1.50 14.82
CA LEU A 195 -8.97 2.73 15.38
C LEU A 195 -8.51 3.71 14.30
N SER A 196 -7.94 3.20 13.20
CA SER A 196 -7.59 4.01 12.02
C SER A 196 -8.84 4.61 11.35
N MET A 197 -9.97 3.89 11.37
CA MET A 197 -11.26 4.39 10.87
C MET A 197 -11.94 5.40 11.81
N ARG A 198 -11.75 5.27 13.13
CA ARG A 198 -12.41 6.10 14.15
C ARG A 198 -11.76 7.46 14.39
N GLY A 199 -10.76 7.84 13.59
CA GLY A 199 -10.00 9.08 13.74
C GLY A 199 -10.72 10.37 13.33
N GLY A 200 -12.05 10.44 13.43
CA GLY A 200 -12.79 11.71 13.52
C GLY A 200 -12.76 12.22 14.96
N VAL A 201 -11.65 12.82 15.37
CA VAL A 201 -11.58 13.68 16.55
C VAL A 201 -10.88 14.96 16.10
N GLY A 202 -11.64 16.05 16.10
CA GLY A 202 -11.44 17.29 15.36
C GLY A 202 -12.49 17.35 14.25
N GLY A 203 -13.73 17.81 14.46
CA GLY A 203 -14.11 18.82 15.43
C GLY A 203 -13.53 20.18 15.05
N GLU A 204 -13.84 20.62 13.82
CA GLU A 204 -14.07 22.00 13.33
C GLU A 204 -13.93 22.04 11.80
#